data_AF-A0A947NL84-F1
#
_entry.id   AF-A0A947NL84-F1
#
_cell.length_a   1.000
_cell.length_b   1.000
_cell.length_c   1.000
_cell.angle_alpha   90.00
_cell.angle_beta   90.00
_cell.angle_gamma   90.00
#
_symmetry.space_group_name_H-M   'P 1'
#
loop_
_entity.id
_entity.type
_entity.pdbx_description
1 polymer ?
#
loop_
_entity_poly.entity_id
_entity_poly.type
_entity_poly.pdbx_seq_one_letter_code
_entity_poly.pdbx_strand_id
1 'polypeptide(L)'
;MAFSRTTLKGLPETVNFRCRLPREVGHYCMPIHNGLYTEPELHHIRMLYAEMVTVCDRQLGRLMKAIHKLGYDENTMLWMVSDHGQPLGNGEHGHGLMRKCRPWPYEELAHAPSIIRVPGAKSGQRISSFIQSVDVAPTV
;
A
#
# COMPACT_ATOMS: atom_id res chain seq x y z
N MET A 1 15.02 -15.07 8.93
CA MET A 1 14.89 -13.62 9.15
C MET A 1 14.29 -13.40 10.52
N ALA A 2 15.13 -13.00 11.48
CA ALA A 2 14.72 -12.70 12.85
C ALA A 2 14.55 -11.18 12.98
N PHE A 3 13.33 -10.70 13.23
CA PHE A 3 13.13 -9.36 13.76
C PHE A 3 12.95 -9.50 15.27
N SER A 4 13.92 -8.95 16.00
CA SER A 4 13.99 -9.04 17.46
C SER A 4 12.88 -8.22 18.10
N ARG A 5 12.39 -8.71 19.24
CA ARG A 5 11.50 -7.99 20.14
C ARG A 5 12.18 -6.70 20.60
N THR A 6 11.77 -5.55 20.06
CA THR A 6 12.04 -4.25 20.67
C THR A 6 10.74 -3.74 21.28
N THR A 7 10.66 -3.90 22.59
CA THR A 7 9.67 -3.35 23.50
C THR A 7 9.45 -1.86 23.24
N LEU A 8 8.22 -1.48 22.89
CA LEU A 8 7.73 -0.10 22.86
C LEU A 8 7.61 0.44 24.29
N LYS A 9 8.73 0.78 24.92
CA LYS A 9 8.77 1.56 26.17
C LYS A 9 9.33 2.94 25.85
N GLY A 10 8.49 3.98 25.93
CA GLY A 10 8.96 5.37 25.90
C GLY A 10 8.26 6.33 24.94
N LEU A 11 7.20 5.93 24.22
CA LEU A 11 6.39 6.92 23.49
C LEU A 11 5.45 7.62 24.47
N PRO A 12 5.44 8.97 24.53
CA PRO A 12 4.48 9.69 25.36
C PRO A 12 3.05 9.36 24.93
N GLU A 13 2.19 9.11 25.91
CA GLU A 13 0.76 8.88 25.72
C GLU A 13 0.15 10.05 24.93
N THR A 14 -0.35 9.76 23.73
CA THR A 14 -1.06 10.68 22.83
C THR A 14 -0.30 11.94 22.41
N VAL A 15 0.64 11.81 21.47
CA VAL A 15 1.01 12.96 20.63
C VAL A 15 -0.15 13.19 19.64
N ASN A 16 -1.10 14.03 20.04
CA ASN A 16 -2.12 14.57 19.14
C ASN A 16 -1.44 15.49 18.12
N PHE A 17 -0.95 14.90 17.02
CA PHE A 17 -0.60 15.67 15.83
C PHE A 17 -1.89 16.20 15.23
N ARG A 18 -2.30 17.40 15.64
CA ARG A 18 -3.31 18.17 14.92
C ARG A 18 -2.67 18.61 13.61
N CYS A 19 -2.72 17.73 12.60
CA CYS A 19 -2.37 18.06 11.23
C CYS A 19 -3.28 19.22 10.80
N ARG A 20 -2.74 20.43 10.85
CA ARG A 20 -3.45 21.65 10.53
C ARG A 20 -3.53 21.73 9.01
N LEU A 21 -4.41 20.93 8.41
CA LEU A 21 -4.70 21.01 6.98
C LEU A 21 -5.25 22.42 6.71
N PRO A 22 -4.61 23.23 5.85
CA PRO A 22 -5.17 24.51 5.45
C PRO A 22 -6.54 24.25 4.79
N ARG A 23 -7.59 24.95 5.22
CA ARG A 23 -8.97 24.71 4.76
C ARG A 23 -9.23 25.14 3.31
N GLU A 24 -8.21 25.61 2.59
CA GLU A 24 -8.36 26.22 1.26
C GLU A 24 -7.60 25.50 0.14
N VAL A 25 -7.01 24.33 0.39
CA VAL A 25 -6.34 23.54 -0.67
C VAL A 25 -7.31 22.48 -1.18
N GLY A 26 -8.13 22.86 -2.15
CA GLY A 26 -8.92 21.92 -2.94
C GLY A 26 -8.01 20.86 -3.55
N HIS A 27 -8.41 19.59 -3.45
CA HIS A 27 -8.06 18.35 -4.21
C HIS A 27 -6.81 18.27 -5.13
N TYR A 28 -5.77 19.08 -4.92
CA TYR A 28 -4.62 19.18 -5.80
C TYR A 28 -3.35 18.87 -5.02
N CYS A 29 -2.81 17.68 -5.27
CA CYS A 29 -1.41 17.49 -5.64
C CYS A 29 -0.42 18.40 -4.91
N MET A 30 0.13 17.93 -3.78
CA MET A 30 1.10 18.69 -2.99
C MET A 30 2.52 18.14 -3.26
N PRO A 31 3.34 18.81 -4.10
CA PRO A 31 4.77 18.61 -4.00
C PRO A 31 5.20 19.00 -2.58
N ILE A 32 6.02 18.18 -1.94
CA ILE A 32 6.47 18.41 -0.55
C ILE A 32 7.48 19.58 -0.50
N HIS A 33 7.79 20.17 -1.66
CA HIS A 33 8.86 21.13 -1.92
C HIS A 33 8.86 22.41 -1.06
N ASN A 34 7.84 22.69 -0.25
CA ASN A 34 7.78 23.91 0.57
C ASN A 34 7.78 23.67 2.09
N GLY A 35 8.37 22.56 2.57
CA GLY A 35 8.45 22.30 4.01
C GLY A 35 7.09 22.01 4.67
N LEU A 36 6.13 21.51 3.88
CA LEU A 36 4.79 21.15 4.36
C LEU A 36 4.80 20.00 5.37
N TYR A 37 5.79 19.11 5.25
CA TYR A 37 6.02 18.00 6.16
C TYR A 37 7.49 17.93 6.53
N THR A 38 7.75 17.75 7.82
CA THR A 38 9.07 17.39 8.34
C THR A 38 9.32 15.88 8.17
N GLU A 39 10.58 15.45 8.17
CA GLU A 39 10.89 14.01 8.04
C GLU A 39 10.26 13.14 9.14
N PRO A 40 10.19 13.56 10.41
CA PRO A 40 9.45 12.81 11.45
C PRO A 40 7.96 12.66 11.13
N GLU A 41 7.32 13.69 10.54
CA GLU A 41 5.91 13.62 10.12
C GLU A 41 5.74 12.68 8.92
N LEU A 42 6.64 12.73 7.94
CA LEU A 42 6.64 11.79 6.81
C LEU A 42 6.82 10.35 7.28
N HIS A 43 7.74 10.12 8.21
CA HIS A 43 7.92 8.82 8.83
C HIS A 43 6.65 8.36 9.56
N HIS A 44 6.00 9.23 10.32
CA HIS A 44 4.73 8.91 10.97
C HIS A 44 3.63 8.53 9.95
N ILE A 45 3.51 9.26 8.84
CA ILE A 45 2.57 8.93 7.76
C ILE A 45 2.87 7.56 7.14
N ARG A 46 4.14 7.23 6.91
CA ARG A 46 4.55 5.90 6.40
C ARG A 46 4.16 4.78 7.37
N MET A 47 4.31 5.01 8.68
CA MET A 47 3.90 4.04 9.70
C MET A 47 2.37 3.84 9.71
N LEU A 48 1.58 4.90 9.57
CA LEU A 48 0.12 4.80 9.45
C LEU A 48 -0.28 4.06 8.16
N TYR A 49 0.43 4.28 7.05
CA TYR A 49 0.21 3.51 5.82
C TYR A 49 0.49 2.02 6.01
N ALA A 50 1.60 1.67 6.67
CA ALA A 50 1.94 0.28 6.99
C ALA A 50 0.91 -0.37 7.94
N GLU A 51 0.33 0.39 8.87
CA GLU A 51 -0.78 -0.05 9.72
C GLU A 51 -2.01 -0.39 8.87
N MET A 52 -2.38 0.48 7.92
CA MET A 52 -3.51 0.22 7.02
C MET A 52 -3.29 -1.01 6.14
N VAL A 53 -2.07 -1.23 5.64
CA VAL A 53 -1.71 -2.47 4.94
C VAL A 53 -1.93 -3.70 5.84
N THR A 54 -1.54 -3.61 7.11
CA THR A 54 -1.77 -4.68 8.10
C THR A 54 -3.26 -4.93 8.34
N VAL A 55 -4.10 -3.89 8.33
CA VAL A 55 -5.56 -4.04 8.43
C VAL A 55 -6.11 -4.74 7.20
N CYS A 56 -5.69 -4.36 5.99
CA CYS A 56 -6.09 -5.01 4.74
C CYS A 56 -5.70 -6.50 4.72
N ASP A 57 -4.47 -6.84 5.14
CA ASP A 57 -4.01 -8.22 5.27
C ASP A 57 -4.90 -9.05 6.21
N ARG A 58 -5.28 -8.50 7.37
CA ARG A 58 -6.21 -9.17 8.29
C ARG A 58 -7.58 -9.41 7.67
N GLN A 59 -8.10 -8.47 6.88
CA GLN A 59 -9.39 -8.66 6.20
C GLN A 59 -9.29 -9.69 5.08
N LEU A 60 -8.21 -9.70 4.31
CA LEU A 60 -7.95 -10.77 3.35
C LEU A 60 -7.92 -12.14 4.04
N GLY A 61 -7.21 -12.25 5.16
CA GLY A 61 -7.17 -13.49 5.94
C GLY A 61 -8.56 -13.96 6.40
N ARG A 62 -9.48 -13.03 6.70
CA ARG A 62 -10.88 -13.37 7.01
C ARG A 62 -11.65 -13.87 5.79
N LEU A 63 -11.49 -13.21 4.64
CA LEU A 63 -12.08 -13.63 3.38
C LEU A 63 -11.63 -15.04 2.99
N MET A 64 -10.32 -15.30 3.03
CA MET A 64 -9.75 -16.60 2.70
C MET A 64 -10.25 -17.71 3.64
N LYS A 65 -10.34 -17.43 4.95
CA LYS A 65 -10.93 -18.37 5.91
C LYS A 65 -12.39 -18.69 5.59
N ALA A 66 -13.17 -17.71 5.13
CA ALA A 66 -14.56 -17.92 4.75
C ALA A 66 -14.67 -18.79 3.49
N ILE A 67 -13.89 -18.49 2.45
CA ILE A 67 -13.81 -19.27 1.20
C ILE A 67 -13.46 -20.74 1.52
N HIS A 68 -12.46 -20.95 2.38
CA HIS A 68 -12.05 -22.28 2.81
C HIS A 68 -13.17 -23.03 3.56
N LYS A 69 -13.83 -22.37 4.53
CA LYS A 69 -14.95 -22.96 5.28
C LYS A 69 -16.14 -23.36 4.39
N LEU A 70 -16.35 -22.65 3.29
CA LEU A 70 -17.41 -22.94 2.33
C LEU A 70 -17.02 -24.05 1.33
N GLY A 71 -15.77 -24.54 1.35
CA GLY A 71 -15.29 -25.58 0.44
C GLY A 71 -15.01 -25.09 -0.99
N TYR A 72 -14.88 -23.77 -1.20
CA TYR A 72 -14.65 -23.20 -2.53
C TYR A 72 -13.17 -23.04 -2.91
N ASP A 73 -12.27 -23.54 -2.08
CA ASP A 73 -10.82 -23.30 -2.20
C ASP A 73 -10.23 -23.86 -3.51
N GLU A 74 -10.77 -24.97 -4.00
CA GLU A 74 -10.30 -25.67 -5.21
C GLU A 74 -10.95 -25.20 -6.51
N ASN A 75 -12.02 -24.39 -6.44
CA ASN A 75 -12.77 -23.93 -7.63
C ASN A 75 -12.88 -22.39 -7.71
N THR A 76 -12.08 -21.67 -6.92
CA THR A 76 -12.08 -20.20 -6.90
C THR A 76 -10.72 -19.66 -7.30
N MET A 77 -10.70 -18.87 -8.36
CA MET A 77 -9.58 -17.99 -8.67
C MET A 77 -9.63 -16.76 -7.77
N LEU A 78 -8.50 -16.42 -7.15
CA LEU A 78 -8.33 -15.19 -6.40
C LEU A 78 -7.30 -14.31 -7.09
N TRP A 79 -7.66 -13.08 -7.40
CA TRP A 79 -6.71 -12.08 -7.90
C TRP A 79 -6.77 -10.82 -7.04
N MET A 80 -5.68 -10.56 -6.32
CA MET A 80 -5.45 -9.30 -5.63
C MET A 80 -4.72 -8.34 -6.57
N VAL A 81 -5.29 -7.16 -6.78
CA VAL A 81 -4.67 -6.07 -7.52
C VAL A 81 -4.81 -4.76 -6.74
N SER A 82 -3.88 -3.84 -6.95
CA SER A 82 -4.06 -2.44 -6.62
C SER A 82 -4.25 -1.64 -7.90
N ASP A 83 -5.06 -0.59 -7.86
CA ASP A 83 -5.30 0.31 -9.00
C ASP A 83 -4.07 1.20 -9.28
N HIS A 84 -3.34 1.56 -8.23
CA HIS A 84 -2.07 2.26 -8.30
C HIS A 84 -1.23 2.06 -7.01
N GLY A 85 0.02 2.51 -7.04
CA GLY A 85 0.88 2.69 -5.87
C GLY A 85 0.67 4.05 -5.18
N GLN A 86 1.58 4.43 -4.29
CA GLN A 86 1.45 5.65 -3.50
C GLN A 86 2.83 6.26 -3.19
N PRO A 87 3.13 7.46 -3.71
CA PRO A 87 4.27 8.26 -3.25
C PRO A 87 4.07 8.73 -1.80
N LEU A 88 5.08 8.49 -0.97
CA LEU A 88 5.10 8.67 0.48
C LEU A 88 6.30 9.50 0.94
N GLY A 89 6.71 10.53 0.22
CA GLY A 89 7.67 11.49 0.77
C GLY A 89 8.88 11.80 -0.12
N ASN A 90 9.99 12.08 0.56
CA ASN A 90 11.27 12.39 -0.04
C ASN A 90 12.09 11.11 -0.35
N GLY A 91 13.13 11.27 -1.17
CA GLY A 91 14.07 10.20 -1.49
C GLY A 91 13.43 9.04 -2.24
N GLU A 92 13.79 7.82 -1.85
CA GLU A 92 13.30 6.56 -2.42
C GLU A 92 11.80 6.27 -2.18
N HIS A 93 11.13 7.08 -1.37
CA HIS A 93 9.73 6.85 -1.00
C HIS A 93 8.74 7.61 -1.86
N GLY A 94 9.18 8.47 -2.77
CA GLY A 94 8.27 9.30 -3.57
C GLY A 94 8.88 10.55 -4.20
N HIS A 95 10.22 10.70 -4.22
CA HIS A 95 10.90 11.79 -4.92
C HIS A 95 10.42 13.22 -4.57
N GLY A 96 10.01 13.44 -3.33
CA GLY A 96 9.49 14.74 -2.89
C GLY A 96 8.00 14.94 -3.21
N LEU A 97 7.28 13.86 -3.51
CA LEU A 97 5.85 13.83 -3.77
C LEU A 97 5.11 13.06 -2.67
N MET A 98 3.94 13.59 -2.34
CA MET A 98 2.97 12.96 -1.46
C MET A 98 1.67 12.81 -2.22
N ARG A 99 1.09 11.61 -2.20
CA ARG A 99 -0.13 11.25 -2.94
C ARG A 99 0.05 11.28 -4.47
N LYS A 100 -1.06 10.98 -5.13
CA LYS A 100 -1.31 11.14 -6.55
C LYS A 100 -1.13 12.60 -6.96
N CYS A 101 0.05 12.95 -7.47
CA CYS A 101 0.41 14.30 -7.89
C CYS A 101 1.21 14.28 -9.20
N ARG A 102 0.95 15.27 -10.08
CA ARG A 102 1.77 15.53 -11.27
C ARG A 102 3.13 16.09 -10.85
N PRO A 103 4.24 15.79 -11.56
CA PRO A 103 4.32 15.04 -12.82
C PRO A 103 4.32 13.51 -12.65
N TRP A 104 3.69 12.82 -13.62
CA TRP A 104 3.71 11.36 -13.77
C TRP A 104 4.84 10.94 -14.74
N PRO A 105 5.44 9.71 -14.66
CA PRO A 105 5.20 8.58 -13.76
C PRO A 105 6.46 8.10 -12.99
N TYR A 106 6.43 8.15 -11.66
CA TYR A 106 7.45 7.51 -10.82
C TYR A 106 7.07 6.07 -10.46
N GLU A 107 8.07 5.25 -10.15
CA GLU A 107 7.88 3.83 -9.89
C GLU A 107 6.96 3.58 -8.69
N GLU A 108 7.04 4.38 -7.63
CA GLU A 108 6.24 4.24 -6.41
C GLU A 108 4.74 4.39 -6.65
N LEU A 109 4.34 5.03 -7.75
CA LEU A 109 2.94 5.12 -8.17
C LEU A 109 2.57 4.09 -9.24
N ALA A 110 3.45 3.83 -10.21
CA ALA A 110 3.14 2.92 -11.32
C ALA A 110 3.26 1.44 -10.92
N HIS A 111 4.17 1.11 -10.02
CA HIS A 111 4.45 -0.26 -9.59
C HIS A 111 3.48 -0.68 -8.47
N ALA A 112 2.36 -1.25 -8.89
CA ALA A 112 1.30 -1.74 -8.02
C ALA A 112 1.40 -3.27 -7.78
N PRO A 113 1.03 -3.78 -6.59
CA PRO A 113 0.99 -5.22 -6.35
C PRO A 113 -0.10 -5.91 -7.18
N SER A 114 0.24 -7.08 -7.72
CA SER A 114 -0.67 -8.00 -8.40
C SER A 114 -0.30 -9.43 -8.01
N ILE A 115 -1.22 -10.15 -7.38
CA ILE A 115 -1.04 -11.53 -6.91
C ILE A 115 -2.25 -12.34 -7.34
N ILE A 116 -2.01 -13.40 -8.12
CA ILE A 116 -3.05 -14.29 -8.61
C ILE A 116 -2.84 -15.71 -8.09
N ARG A 117 -3.92 -16.34 -7.62
CA ARG A 117 -4.01 -17.76 -7.27
C ARG A 117 -5.07 -18.38 -8.16
N VAL A 118 -4.64 -19.32 -9.00
CA VAL A 118 -5.52 -20.12 -9.84
C VAL A 118 -5.44 -21.58 -9.40
N PRO A 119 -6.56 -22.27 -9.11
CA PRO A 119 -6.55 -23.69 -8.82
C PRO A 119 -5.90 -24.50 -9.96
N GLY A 120 -5.03 -25.45 -9.62
CA GLY A 120 -4.27 -26.25 -10.59
C GLY A 120 -3.04 -25.57 -11.20
N ALA A 121 -2.81 -24.26 -10.96
CA ALA A 121 -1.58 -23.59 -11.35
C ALA A 121 -0.45 -23.85 -10.34
N LYS A 122 0.80 -23.74 -10.81
CA LYS A 122 1.99 -23.87 -9.96
C LYS A 122 2.06 -22.71 -8.95
N SER A 123 2.21 -23.03 -7.68
CA SER A 123 2.35 -22.05 -6.60
C SER A 123 3.76 -21.45 -6.48
N GLY A 124 3.87 -20.27 -5.88
CA GLY A 124 5.17 -19.67 -5.51
C GLY A 124 5.96 -19.10 -6.69
N GLN A 125 5.34 -18.94 -7.85
CA GLN A 125 5.98 -18.34 -9.01
C GLN A 125 6.09 -16.82 -8.86
N ARG A 126 7.21 -16.27 -9.34
CA ARG A 126 7.39 -14.84 -9.58
C ARG A 126 7.53 -14.62 -11.08
N ILE A 127 6.66 -13.80 -11.64
CA ILE A 127 6.66 -13.46 -13.06
C ILE A 127 7.32 -12.08 -13.18
N SER A 128 8.38 -11.99 -14.00
CA SER A 128 9.11 -10.74 -14.24
C SER A 128 8.61 -9.97 -15.47
N SER A 129 7.69 -10.54 -16.24
CA SER A 129 7.06 -9.89 -17.39
C SER A 129 6.21 -8.70 -16.95
N PHE A 130 6.20 -7.65 -17.77
CA PHE A 130 5.32 -6.51 -17.55
C PHE A 130 3.86 -6.91 -17.76
N ILE A 131 3.02 -6.46 -16.84
CA ILE A 131 1.57 -6.55 -16.90
C ILE A 131 0.99 -5.17 -16.60
N GLN A 132 -0.23 -4.93 -17.04
CA GLN A 132 -0.95 -3.68 -16.83
C GLN A 132 -2.30 -3.95 -16.19
N SER A 133 -2.89 -2.94 -15.53
CA SER A 133 -4.21 -3.07 -14.92
C SER A 133 -5.32 -3.42 -15.93
N VAL A 134 -5.13 -3.07 -17.20
CA VAL A 134 -6.06 -3.42 -18.29
C VAL A 134 -6.06 -4.92 -18.63
N ASP A 135 -5.02 -5.66 -18.25
CA ASP A 135 -4.91 -7.10 -18.51
C ASP A 135 -5.81 -7.93 -17.58
N VAL A 136 -6.39 -7.31 -16.55
CA VAL A 136 -7.33 -7.99 -15.64
C VAL A 136 -8.58 -8.45 -16.38
N ALA A 137 -9.16 -7.60 -17.22
CA ALA A 137 -10.39 -7.90 -17.95
C ALA A 137 -10.29 -9.10 -18.92
N PRO A 138 -9.26 -9.21 -19.80
CA PRO A 138 -9.13 -10.35 -20.69
C PRO A 138 -8.63 -11.64 -20.01
N THR A 139 -8.18 -11.57 -18.76
CA THR A 139 -7.64 -12.72 -18.03
C THR A 139 -8.69 -13.42 -17.15
N VAL A 140 -9.76 -12.71 -16.76
CA VAL A 140 -10.93 -13.24 -16.02
C VAL A 140 -11.97 -13.79 -17.00
#